data_AF-A0A7C7XYG2-F1
#
_entry.id   AF-A0A7C7XYG2-F1
#
_cell.length_a   1.000
_cell.length_b   1.000
_cell.length_c   1.000
_cell.angle_alpha   90.00
_cell.angle_beta   90.00
_cell.angle_gamma   90.00
#
_symmetry.space_group_name_H-M   'P 1'
#
loop_
_entity.id
_entity.type
_entity.pdbx_description
1 polymer ?
#
loop_
_entity_poly.entity_id
_entity_poly.type
_entity_poly.pdbx_seq_one_letter_code
_entity_poly.pdbx_strand_id
1 'polypeptide(L)'
;MDDVYDLRSLLFNLVDKVTVKLLTGTPLEDQIGTISFGLGTFVIVNVVFLLLFFSQFAILWIERKWCARMQDRRGATTALRSLWVGENGQTAGEWWNMLPYGVGRPVGAINRWLNTKFGNRDENFAMVDRVNNRSWMGLPILPGFFQNVADGMKFLLKEHMVPQRADKLIFEVSPFLIVSTTLLILGLIPLSSGIYATNPELSILYIIAIFGIAPIGVFFAGWSSNNKYTLIGGIRSAAQLTSYEIPLLLTLLSVSILTGTFNIIESIHFQHSAGAWNIFLMPLGGALFLVTMIAEVERVPFDMPEAEAELVEGWWTEYGGMRFGMLFMAEYIRTYAACFLFAHFFLGGWHLPLQGTIGSIEFLGIGSLYLLIPGAVVTLVKAWLVFLIVFVMARFALARIRTDQILEFGWRVLLPLSVLQVVLAVIYRLWLFDPTAMSDSVAGGMAWDAYGIPYFVPIVTTIFWLAVFVLLLRDEDKDASPERMFHVQTMQPAGKHIPGQE
;
A
#
# COMPACT_ATOMS: atom_id res chain seq x y z
N MET A 1 15.19 -16.82 -16.81
CA MET A 1 14.22 -16.58 -15.72
C MET A 1 14.21 -15.13 -15.30
N ASP A 2 15.34 -14.45 -15.53
CA ASP A 2 15.44 -13.01 -15.41
C ASP A 2 14.58 -12.29 -16.44
N ASP A 3 13.99 -11.18 -15.99
CA ASP A 3 13.38 -10.19 -16.86
C ASP A 3 14.39 -9.85 -17.98
N VAL A 4 13.95 -9.78 -19.24
CA VAL A 4 14.82 -9.34 -20.35
C VAL A 4 15.39 -7.94 -20.08
N TYR A 5 14.72 -7.20 -19.18
CA TYR A 5 15.04 -5.85 -18.74
C TYR A 5 15.78 -5.84 -17.39
N ASP A 6 17.06 -6.21 -17.39
CA ASP A 6 17.94 -5.97 -16.23
C ASP A 6 18.43 -4.52 -16.21
N LEU A 7 17.57 -3.65 -15.68
CA LEU A 7 17.85 -2.22 -15.55
C LEU A 7 19.03 -1.95 -14.61
N ARG A 8 19.22 -2.81 -13.60
CA ARG A 8 20.32 -2.69 -12.62
C ARG A 8 21.66 -2.85 -13.30
N SER A 9 21.90 -3.94 -14.04
CA SER A 9 23.19 -4.13 -14.71
C SER A 9 23.44 -3.10 -15.81
N LEU A 10 22.40 -2.66 -16.53
CA LEU A 10 22.53 -1.60 -17.54
C LEU A 10 23.01 -0.29 -16.90
N LEU A 11 22.40 0.14 -15.80
CA LEU A 11 22.77 1.36 -15.10
C LEU A 11 24.17 1.26 -14.47
N PHE A 12 24.52 0.15 -13.82
CA PHE A 12 25.87 -0.08 -13.30
C PHE A 12 26.91 0.02 -14.43
N ASN A 13 26.70 -0.68 -15.54
CA ASN A 13 27.62 -0.63 -16.69
C ASN A 13 27.79 0.79 -17.26
N LEU A 14 26.72 1.60 -17.25
CA LEU A 14 26.76 2.97 -17.73
C LEU A 14 27.52 3.88 -16.75
N VAL A 15 27.25 3.76 -15.45
CA VAL A 15 27.95 4.52 -14.39
C VAL A 15 29.43 4.14 -14.34
N ASP A 16 29.77 2.86 -14.43
CA ASP A 16 31.15 2.37 -14.49
C ASP A 16 31.91 3.00 -15.66
N LYS A 17 31.35 2.94 -16.88
CA LYS A 17 31.97 3.55 -18.07
C LYS A 17 32.21 5.06 -17.92
N VAL A 18 31.23 5.78 -17.36
CA VAL A 18 31.34 7.23 -17.17
C VAL A 18 32.36 7.56 -16.07
N THR A 19 32.35 6.81 -14.97
CA THR A 19 33.25 7.02 -13.82
C THR A 19 34.70 6.76 -14.21
N VAL A 20 34.96 5.65 -14.91
CA VAL A 20 36.29 5.32 -15.44
C VAL A 20 36.77 6.45 -16.37
N LYS A 21 35.95 6.88 -17.33
CA LYS A 21 36.33 7.93 -18.27
C LYS A 21 36.65 9.28 -17.61
N LEU A 22 35.98 9.60 -16.50
CA LEU A 22 36.15 10.88 -15.78
C LEU A 22 37.32 10.88 -14.81
N LEU A 23 37.65 9.72 -14.22
CA LEU A 23 38.62 9.63 -13.12
C LEU A 23 39.97 9.04 -13.54
N THR A 24 40.10 8.45 -14.73
CA THR A 24 41.41 8.03 -15.26
C THR A 24 42.34 9.23 -15.40
N GLY A 25 43.54 9.17 -14.80
CA GLY A 25 44.50 10.28 -14.78
C GLY A 25 44.27 11.31 -13.67
N THR A 26 43.38 11.03 -12.71
CA THR A 26 43.16 11.86 -11.51
C THR A 26 43.75 11.19 -10.27
N PRO A 27 44.04 11.92 -9.17
CA PRO A 27 44.53 11.31 -7.93
C PRO A 27 43.53 10.35 -7.25
N LEU A 28 42.29 10.25 -7.76
CA LEU A 28 41.24 9.35 -7.29
C LEU A 28 41.16 8.05 -8.09
N GLU A 29 42.13 7.79 -8.99
CA GLU A 29 42.13 6.62 -9.86
C GLU A 29 42.09 5.29 -9.08
N ASP A 30 42.78 5.22 -7.94
CA ASP A 30 42.77 4.05 -7.05
C ASP A 30 41.40 3.80 -6.39
N GLN A 31 40.52 4.81 -6.34
CA GLN A 31 39.19 4.74 -5.70
C GLN A 31 38.05 4.60 -6.71
N ILE A 32 38.34 4.48 -8.01
CA ILE A 32 37.33 4.42 -9.08
C ILE A 32 36.28 3.35 -8.81
N GLY A 33 36.69 2.14 -8.41
CA GLY A 33 35.76 1.04 -8.16
C GLY A 33 34.75 1.35 -7.05
N THR A 34 35.23 1.89 -5.92
CA THR A 34 34.38 2.26 -4.78
C THR A 34 33.45 3.43 -5.12
N ILE A 35 33.96 4.45 -5.81
CA ILE A 35 33.18 5.60 -6.24
C ILE A 35 32.10 5.16 -7.23
N SER A 36 32.44 4.29 -8.17
CA SER A 36 31.48 3.82 -9.17
C SER A 36 30.40 2.92 -8.58
N PHE A 37 30.77 2.04 -7.65
CA PHE A 37 29.80 1.25 -6.88
C PHE A 37 28.84 2.14 -6.08
N GLY A 38 29.38 3.16 -5.38
CA GLY A 38 28.58 4.12 -4.61
C GLY A 38 27.62 4.93 -5.48
N LEU A 39 28.11 5.48 -6.60
CA LEU A 39 27.30 6.23 -7.55
C LEU A 39 26.27 5.34 -8.25
N GLY A 40 26.64 4.14 -8.67
CA GLY A 40 25.74 3.17 -9.31
C GLY A 40 24.60 2.79 -8.39
N THR A 41 24.92 2.46 -7.14
CA THR A 41 23.92 2.18 -6.10
C THR A 41 23.02 3.39 -5.85
N PHE A 42 23.58 4.59 -5.72
CA PHE A 42 22.79 5.81 -5.53
C PHE A 42 21.82 6.05 -6.70
N VAL A 43 22.27 5.91 -7.95
CA VAL A 43 21.44 6.09 -9.14
C VAL A 43 20.30 5.05 -9.17
N ILE A 44 20.60 3.78 -8.91
CA ILE A 44 19.60 2.71 -8.93
C ILE A 44 18.55 2.90 -7.84
N VAL A 45 18.96 3.21 -6.61
CA VAL A 45 18.04 3.50 -5.51
C VAL A 45 17.10 4.63 -5.92
N ASN A 46 17.62 5.73 -6.47
CA ASN A 46 16.80 6.86 -6.90
C ASN A 46 15.83 6.47 -8.04
N VAL A 47 16.29 5.71 -9.04
CA VAL A 47 15.44 5.30 -10.18
C VAL A 47 14.33 4.36 -9.72
N VAL A 48 14.66 3.33 -8.93
CA VAL A 48 13.67 2.37 -8.41
C VAL A 48 12.66 3.07 -7.50
N PHE A 49 13.13 3.94 -6.62
CA PHE A 49 12.27 4.72 -5.74
C PHE A 49 11.35 5.66 -6.55
N LEU A 50 11.89 6.33 -7.55
CA LEU A 50 11.11 7.21 -8.44
C LEU A 50 10.03 6.41 -9.20
N LEU A 51 10.33 5.21 -9.69
CA LEU A 51 9.35 4.32 -10.31
C LEU A 51 8.23 3.95 -9.33
N LEU A 52 8.58 3.57 -8.10
CA LEU A 52 7.60 3.26 -7.05
C LEU A 52 6.72 4.47 -6.72
N PHE A 53 7.30 5.65 -6.53
CA PHE A 53 6.54 6.88 -6.24
C PHE A 53 5.64 7.32 -7.38
N PHE A 54 6.11 7.27 -8.63
CA PHE A 54 5.27 7.61 -9.77
C PHE A 54 4.10 6.63 -9.93
N SER A 55 4.32 5.35 -9.65
CA SER A 55 3.26 4.35 -9.67
C SER A 55 2.18 4.59 -8.60
N GLN A 56 2.52 5.22 -7.47
CA GLN A 56 1.55 5.54 -6.41
C GLN A 56 0.52 6.60 -6.85
N PHE A 57 0.88 7.53 -7.74
CA PHE A 57 -0.10 8.50 -8.26
C PHE A 57 -1.26 7.80 -9.00
N ALA A 58 -1.00 6.65 -9.62
CA ALA A 58 -2.04 5.85 -10.25
C ALA A 58 -3.04 5.33 -9.21
N ILE A 59 -2.56 4.89 -8.03
CA ILE A 59 -3.40 4.34 -6.96
C ILE A 59 -4.35 5.41 -6.40
N LEU A 60 -3.81 6.56 -6.03
CA LEU A 60 -4.61 7.69 -5.53
C LEU A 60 -5.67 8.12 -6.54
N TRP A 61 -5.34 8.04 -7.83
CA TRP A 61 -6.27 8.32 -8.91
C TRP A 61 -7.34 7.22 -9.08
N ILE A 62 -6.95 5.95 -9.03
CA ILE A 62 -7.85 4.79 -9.12
C ILE A 62 -8.84 4.82 -7.95
N GLU A 63 -8.36 5.00 -6.71
CA GLU A 63 -9.19 5.04 -5.50
C GLU A 63 -10.30 6.08 -5.66
N ARG A 64 -9.94 7.33 -5.94
CA ARG A 64 -10.91 8.44 -6.08
C ARG A 64 -11.96 8.16 -7.15
N LYS A 65 -11.56 7.60 -8.30
CA LYS A 65 -12.50 7.24 -9.36
C LYS A 65 -13.42 6.09 -8.97
N TRP A 66 -12.87 5.07 -8.32
CA TRP A 66 -13.63 3.91 -7.89
C TRP A 66 -14.65 4.29 -6.79
N CYS A 67 -14.19 5.01 -5.77
CA CYS A 67 -15.03 5.57 -4.70
C CYS A 67 -16.17 6.44 -5.27
N ALA A 68 -15.86 7.32 -6.23
CA ALA A 68 -16.87 8.16 -6.86
C ALA A 68 -17.95 7.34 -7.60
N ARG A 69 -17.55 6.30 -8.32
CA ARG A 69 -18.49 5.39 -9.00
C ARG A 69 -19.37 4.62 -8.03
N MET A 70 -18.81 4.15 -6.91
CA MET A 70 -19.58 3.43 -5.89
C MET A 70 -20.62 4.31 -5.18
N GLN A 71 -20.34 5.61 -5.05
CA GLN A 71 -21.28 6.58 -4.44
C GLN A 71 -22.32 7.15 -5.43
N ASP A 72 -22.45 6.55 -6.63
CA ASP A 72 -23.33 6.96 -7.74
C ASP A 72 -23.24 8.45 -8.13
N ARG A 73 -22.14 9.08 -7.74
CA ARG A 73 -21.76 10.42 -8.20
C ARG A 73 -20.88 10.20 -9.40
N ARG A 74 -21.40 10.40 -10.62
CA ARG A 74 -20.56 10.50 -11.84
C ARG A 74 -19.39 11.42 -11.50
N GLY A 75 -18.21 10.84 -11.36
CA GLY A 75 -17.14 11.38 -10.52
C GLY A 75 -16.83 12.84 -10.85
N ALA A 76 -17.21 13.72 -9.93
CA ALA A 76 -16.93 15.14 -10.04
C ALA A 76 -15.43 15.35 -9.81
N THR A 77 -14.65 15.27 -10.88
CA THR A 77 -13.21 15.55 -10.87
C THR A 77 -13.01 17.05 -10.84
N THR A 78 -12.23 17.55 -9.89
CA THR A 78 -11.76 18.93 -9.89
C THR A 78 -10.97 19.21 -11.17
N ALA A 79 -11.28 20.31 -11.87
CA ALA A 79 -10.46 20.77 -12.98
C ALA A 79 -9.09 21.24 -12.47
N LEU A 80 -8.08 21.27 -13.36
CA LEU A 80 -6.71 21.76 -13.12
C LEU A 80 -6.68 23.15 -12.42
N ARG A 81 -7.77 23.92 -12.48
CA ARG A 81 -7.99 25.16 -11.75
C ARG A 81 -7.63 25.13 -10.25
N SER A 82 -7.77 23.99 -9.57
CA SER A 82 -7.40 23.88 -8.15
C SER A 82 -5.91 24.18 -7.88
N LEU A 83 -5.03 23.98 -8.86
CA LEU A 83 -3.60 24.28 -8.76
C LEU A 83 -3.29 25.77 -8.55
N TRP A 84 -4.16 26.67 -9.01
CA TRP A 84 -3.86 28.12 -9.01
C TRP A 84 -4.96 29.03 -8.45
N VAL A 85 -6.14 28.49 -8.06
CA VAL A 85 -7.25 29.32 -7.50
C VAL A 85 -7.72 28.88 -6.10
N GLY A 86 -7.30 27.72 -5.60
CA GLY A 86 -7.82 27.19 -4.33
C GLY A 86 -9.31 26.77 -4.42
N GLU A 87 -9.77 26.03 -3.41
CA GLU A 87 -11.07 25.34 -3.44
C GLU A 87 -12.28 26.27 -3.25
N ASN A 88 -12.08 27.47 -2.70
CA ASN A 88 -13.17 28.37 -2.30
C ASN A 88 -13.81 29.17 -3.44
N GLY A 89 -13.47 28.89 -4.70
CA GLY A 89 -14.15 29.47 -5.88
C GLY A 89 -13.85 30.95 -6.14
N GLN A 90 -13.48 31.70 -5.11
CA GLN A 90 -13.00 33.07 -5.14
C GLN A 90 -11.50 33.03 -5.49
N THR A 91 -11.13 33.51 -6.68
CA THR A 91 -9.81 34.14 -6.80
C THR A 91 -9.71 35.16 -5.67
N ALA A 92 -8.59 35.26 -4.96
CA ALA A 92 -8.34 36.31 -3.98
C ALA A 92 -8.31 37.69 -4.68
N GLY A 93 -9.42 38.13 -5.26
CA GLY A 93 -9.50 39.18 -6.27
C GLY A 93 -8.62 38.94 -7.49
N GLU A 94 -8.54 39.94 -8.36
CA GLU A 94 -7.49 40.07 -9.37
C GLU A 94 -6.15 40.43 -8.69
N TRP A 95 -5.64 39.56 -7.81
CA TRP A 95 -4.39 39.79 -7.06
C TRP A 95 -3.20 40.11 -7.99
N TRP A 96 -3.23 39.60 -9.22
CA TRP A 96 -2.24 39.91 -10.24
C TRP A 96 -2.20 41.41 -10.57
N ASN A 97 -3.27 42.17 -10.36
CA ASN A 97 -3.26 43.64 -10.49
C ASN A 97 -2.45 44.33 -9.40
N MET A 98 -2.15 43.65 -8.29
CA MET A 98 -1.31 44.16 -7.21
C MET A 98 0.20 43.94 -7.48
N LEU A 99 0.57 43.21 -8.55
CA LEU A 99 1.97 42.98 -8.92
C LEU A 99 2.59 44.27 -9.50
N PRO A 100 3.74 44.74 -8.97
CA PRO A 100 4.42 45.92 -9.49
C PRO A 100 4.99 45.67 -10.90
N TYR A 101 5.32 46.76 -11.59
CA TYR A 101 6.00 46.76 -12.90
C TYR A 101 5.18 46.18 -14.08
N GLY A 102 3.85 46.14 -13.99
CA GLY A 102 3.00 45.71 -15.12
C GLY A 102 3.03 44.20 -15.41
N VAL A 103 3.75 43.42 -14.58
CA VAL A 103 3.81 41.96 -14.60
C VAL A 103 2.42 41.33 -14.36
N GLY A 104 1.50 42.08 -13.77
CA GLY A 104 0.10 41.68 -13.57
C GLY A 104 -0.68 41.39 -14.85
N ARG A 105 -0.38 42.08 -15.96
CA ARG A 105 -1.09 41.89 -17.25
C ARG A 105 -0.82 40.52 -17.88
N PRO A 106 0.44 40.07 -18.06
CA PRO A 106 0.71 38.73 -18.59
C PRO A 106 0.22 37.63 -17.64
N VAL A 107 0.38 37.80 -16.32
CA VAL A 107 -0.11 36.82 -15.33
C VAL A 107 -1.65 36.73 -15.36
N GLY A 108 -2.34 37.86 -15.44
CA GLY A 108 -3.80 37.91 -15.57
C GLY A 108 -4.31 37.34 -16.91
N ALA A 109 -3.57 37.52 -18.01
CA ALA A 109 -3.89 36.93 -19.30
C ALA A 109 -3.73 35.41 -19.28
N ILE A 110 -2.64 34.90 -18.69
CA ILE A 110 -2.41 33.46 -18.48
C ILE A 110 -3.50 32.87 -17.60
N ASN A 111 -3.84 33.51 -16.47
CA ASN A 111 -4.88 33.02 -15.58
C ASN A 111 -6.28 33.01 -16.24
N ARG A 112 -6.59 34.04 -17.05
CA ARG A 112 -7.82 34.04 -17.86
C ARG A 112 -7.83 32.92 -18.88
N TRP A 113 -6.74 32.74 -19.64
CA TRP A 113 -6.61 31.66 -20.61
C TRP A 113 -6.76 30.27 -19.96
N LEU A 114 -6.12 30.06 -18.81
CA LEU A 114 -6.24 28.84 -18.02
C LEU A 114 -7.68 28.63 -17.50
N ASN A 115 -8.37 29.66 -17.03
CA ASN A 115 -9.78 29.54 -16.61
C ASN A 115 -10.73 29.28 -17.79
N THR A 116 -10.45 29.81 -18.98
CA THR A 116 -11.29 29.54 -20.17
C THR A 116 -11.11 28.11 -20.70
N LYS A 117 -9.88 27.57 -20.64
CA LYS A 117 -9.57 26.22 -21.18
C LYS A 117 -9.67 25.10 -20.15
N PHE A 118 -9.43 25.38 -18.88
CA PHE A 118 -9.36 24.43 -17.78
C PHE A 118 -10.22 24.83 -16.56
N GLY A 119 -11.20 25.72 -16.76
CA GLY A 119 -12.10 26.19 -15.69
C GLY A 119 -13.23 25.22 -15.33
N ASN A 120 -13.88 25.48 -14.20
CA ASN A 120 -14.95 24.65 -13.62
C ASN A 120 -16.37 25.01 -14.10
N ARG A 121 -16.54 25.86 -15.11
CA ARG A 121 -17.86 26.20 -15.66
C ARG A 121 -18.08 25.46 -16.97
N ASP A 122 -19.12 24.64 -17.00
CA ASP A 122 -19.71 24.08 -18.21
C ASP A 122 -21.18 24.50 -18.24
N GLU A 123 -21.63 25.05 -19.36
CA GLU A 123 -23.03 25.45 -19.56
C GLU A 123 -23.92 24.23 -19.87
N ASN A 124 -23.33 23.08 -20.22
CA ASN A 124 -24.06 21.91 -20.72
C ASN A 124 -24.35 20.83 -19.67
N PHE A 125 -23.65 20.80 -18.53
CA PHE A 125 -23.82 19.77 -17.50
C PHE A 125 -24.03 20.37 -16.11
N ALA A 126 -24.98 19.80 -15.36
CA ALA A 126 -25.31 20.24 -14.01
C ALA A 126 -24.13 20.02 -13.04
N MET A 127 -23.70 21.08 -12.37
CA MET A 127 -22.73 21.03 -11.28
C MET A 127 -23.43 20.63 -9.98
N VAL A 128 -22.69 19.98 -9.06
CA VAL A 128 -23.17 19.82 -7.68
C VAL A 128 -23.17 21.19 -7.00
N ASP A 129 -24.34 21.79 -6.88
CA ASP A 129 -24.59 23.17 -6.46
C ASP A 129 -24.01 23.51 -5.08
N ARG A 130 -23.86 22.51 -4.20
CA ARG A 130 -23.33 22.68 -2.83
C ARG A 130 -21.85 23.09 -2.76
N VAL A 131 -21.06 22.89 -3.82
CA VAL A 131 -19.59 23.15 -3.80
C VAL A 131 -19.12 24.01 -4.98
N ASN A 132 -20.00 24.36 -5.93
CA ASN A 132 -19.77 25.34 -7.01
C ASN A 132 -18.46 25.22 -7.84
N ASN A 133 -17.74 24.09 -7.78
CA ASN A 133 -16.33 24.04 -8.20
C ASN A 133 -15.86 22.66 -8.71
N ARG A 134 -16.74 21.83 -9.26
CA ARG A 134 -16.37 20.49 -9.75
C ARG A 134 -17.01 20.17 -11.10
N SER A 135 -16.33 20.52 -12.20
CA SER A 135 -16.74 20.22 -13.59
C SER A 135 -15.91 19.10 -14.20
N TRP A 136 -16.54 18.30 -15.06
CA TRP A 136 -16.02 17.09 -15.69
C TRP A 136 -15.09 17.32 -16.90
N MET A 137 -14.57 18.54 -17.11
CA MET A 137 -13.83 18.86 -18.34
C MET A 137 -12.31 18.70 -18.19
N GLY A 138 -11.78 17.70 -18.90
CA GLY A 138 -10.36 17.47 -19.20
C GLY A 138 -10.22 16.26 -20.13
N LEU A 139 -9.19 16.24 -21.00
CA LEU A 139 -8.91 15.11 -21.90
C LEU A 139 -9.07 13.76 -21.16
N PRO A 140 -9.85 12.79 -21.70
CA PRO A 140 -10.38 11.65 -20.96
C PRO A 140 -9.34 10.65 -20.41
N ILE A 141 -8.06 10.84 -20.72
CA ILE A 141 -6.98 9.97 -20.26
C ILE A 141 -6.51 10.34 -18.84
N LEU A 142 -6.74 11.58 -18.35
CA LEU A 142 -6.15 12.09 -17.09
C LEU A 142 -7.06 12.87 -16.11
N PRO A 143 -8.41 12.84 -16.14
CA PRO A 143 -9.19 13.67 -15.22
C PRO A 143 -8.95 13.24 -13.77
N GLY A 144 -8.52 14.18 -12.92
CA GLY A 144 -8.23 14.00 -11.50
C GLY A 144 -6.78 13.65 -11.12
N PHE A 145 -5.88 13.33 -12.07
CA PHE A 145 -4.49 12.97 -11.76
C PHE A 145 -3.72 14.14 -11.12
N PHE A 146 -3.89 15.34 -11.67
CA PHE A 146 -3.23 16.56 -11.18
C PHE A 146 -3.77 17.06 -9.82
N GLN A 147 -4.89 16.52 -9.32
CA GLN A 147 -5.39 16.90 -8.00
C GLN A 147 -4.41 16.48 -6.90
N ASN A 148 -3.75 15.31 -7.03
CA ASN A 148 -2.76 14.86 -6.05
C ASN A 148 -1.57 15.83 -5.98
N VAL A 149 -1.15 16.37 -7.13
CA VAL A 149 -0.10 17.39 -7.20
C VAL A 149 -0.57 18.70 -6.55
N ALA A 150 -1.82 19.12 -6.82
CA ALA A 150 -2.42 20.31 -6.21
C ALA A 150 -2.53 20.18 -4.67
N ASP A 151 -2.96 19.02 -4.16
CA ASP A 151 -3.06 18.74 -2.73
C ASP A 151 -1.67 18.78 -2.08
N GLY A 152 -0.65 18.20 -2.72
CA GLY A 152 0.75 18.28 -2.28
C GLY A 152 1.27 19.72 -2.23
N MET A 153 1.05 20.52 -3.28
CA MET A 153 1.41 21.95 -3.30
C MET A 153 0.68 22.74 -2.21
N LYS A 154 -0.60 22.44 -1.95
CA LYS A 154 -1.39 23.05 -0.88
C LYS A 154 -0.77 22.79 0.50
N PHE A 155 -0.29 21.58 0.78
CA PHE A 155 0.38 21.27 2.05
C PHE A 155 1.73 21.98 2.18
N LEU A 156 2.49 22.13 1.08
CA LEU A 156 3.78 22.85 1.07
C LEU A 156 3.63 24.36 1.32
N LEU A 157 2.53 24.96 0.86
CA LEU A 157 2.28 26.40 0.99
C LEU A 157 1.61 26.79 2.31
N LYS A 158 1.01 25.83 3.02
CA LYS A 158 0.36 26.06 4.30
C LYS A 158 1.39 26.38 5.39
N GLU A 159 1.03 27.32 6.26
CA GLU A 159 1.86 27.69 7.41
C GLU A 159 2.08 26.51 8.34
N HIS A 160 3.32 26.36 8.81
CA HIS A 160 3.69 25.40 9.83
C HIS A 160 3.47 26.01 11.21
N MET A 161 2.59 25.40 12.01
CA MET A 161 2.28 25.83 13.38
C MET A 161 2.69 24.75 14.38
N VAL A 162 3.38 25.15 15.45
CA VAL A 162 3.72 24.28 16.58
C VAL A 162 2.95 24.77 17.81
N PRO A 163 2.23 23.90 18.55
CA PRO A 163 1.57 24.31 19.79
C PRO A 163 2.59 24.84 20.81
N GLN A 164 2.26 25.93 21.51
CA GLN A 164 3.20 26.60 22.43
C GLN A 164 3.62 25.72 23.61
N ARG A 165 2.74 24.83 24.05
CA ARG A 165 2.96 23.92 25.19
C ARG A 165 3.46 22.53 24.75
N ALA A 166 3.62 22.29 23.45
CA ALA A 166 4.14 21.02 22.94
C ALA A 166 5.64 20.89 23.20
N ASP A 167 6.11 19.65 23.33
CA ASP A 167 7.55 19.37 23.28
C ASP A 167 8.03 19.51 21.83
N LYS A 168 8.68 20.64 21.53
CA LYS A 168 9.09 21.00 20.16
C LYS A 168 10.00 19.95 19.53
N LEU A 169 10.92 19.35 20.29
CA LEU A 169 11.88 18.42 19.69
C LEU A 169 11.18 17.15 19.24
N ILE A 170 10.39 16.55 20.13
CA ILE A 170 9.69 15.30 19.84
C ILE A 170 8.58 15.54 18.80
N PHE A 171 7.86 16.66 18.91
CA PHE A 171 6.78 17.01 17.97
C PHE A 171 7.30 17.13 16.54
N GLU A 172 8.45 17.76 16.36
CA GLU A 172 9.04 17.98 15.04
C GLU A 172 9.68 16.70 14.47
N VAL A 173 10.28 15.85 15.31
CA VAL A 173 10.97 14.61 14.91
C VAL A 173 10.01 13.45 14.61
N SER A 174 8.87 13.37 15.32
CA SER A 174 7.96 12.21 15.22
C SER A 174 7.48 11.92 13.79
N PRO A 175 7.05 12.91 12.98
CA PRO A 175 6.67 12.66 11.58
C PRO A 175 7.83 12.12 10.73
N PHE A 176 9.06 12.57 10.96
CA PHE A 176 10.22 12.07 10.22
C PHE A 176 10.54 10.61 10.56
N LEU A 177 10.33 10.21 11.82
CA LEU A 177 10.49 8.81 12.24
C LEU A 177 9.47 7.89 11.54
N ILE A 178 8.20 8.32 11.45
CA ILE A 178 7.15 7.55 10.77
C ILE A 178 7.37 7.50 9.25
N VAL A 179 7.78 8.61 8.64
CA VAL A 179 8.08 8.66 7.20
C VAL A 179 9.29 7.80 6.89
N SER A 180 10.41 7.97 7.62
CA SER A 180 11.66 7.24 7.36
C SER A 180 11.49 5.73 7.43
N THR A 181 10.82 5.21 8.46
CA THR A 181 10.49 3.78 8.57
C THR A 181 9.72 3.29 7.36
N THR A 182 8.72 4.05 6.93
CA THR A 182 7.91 3.72 5.76
C THR A 182 8.73 3.72 4.45
N LEU A 183 9.65 4.67 4.28
CA LEU A 183 10.52 4.74 3.10
C LEU A 183 11.57 3.61 3.07
N LEU A 184 12.06 3.18 4.23
CA LEU A 184 13.00 2.06 4.34
C LEU A 184 12.37 0.75 3.85
N ILE A 185 11.08 0.52 4.15
CA ILE A 185 10.35 -0.65 3.65
C ILE A 185 10.29 -0.63 2.11
N LEU A 186 9.96 0.52 1.50
CA LEU A 186 9.94 0.64 0.03
C LEU A 186 11.30 0.32 -0.61
N GLY A 187 12.41 0.68 0.03
CA GLY A 187 13.75 0.40 -0.47
C GLY A 187 14.07 -1.10 -0.59
N LEU A 188 13.34 -1.95 0.12
CA LEU A 188 13.53 -3.41 0.10
C LEU A 188 12.59 -4.13 -0.86
N ILE A 189 11.59 -3.44 -1.40
CA ILE A 189 10.60 -4.04 -2.29
C ILE A 189 11.20 -4.12 -3.70
N PRO A 190 11.44 -5.32 -4.25
CA PRO A 190 11.83 -5.47 -5.64
C PRO A 190 10.63 -5.23 -6.56
N LEU A 191 10.83 -4.70 -7.76
CA LEU A 191 9.78 -4.63 -8.78
C LEU A 191 9.86 -5.84 -9.73
N SER A 192 11.08 -6.28 -10.02
CA SER A 192 11.40 -7.42 -10.87
C SER A 192 12.76 -7.99 -10.46
N SER A 193 13.16 -9.15 -11.00
CA SER A 193 14.46 -9.77 -10.71
C SER A 193 15.65 -8.87 -11.07
N GLY A 194 15.51 -8.01 -12.09
CA GLY A 194 16.52 -7.02 -12.51
C GLY A 194 16.24 -5.57 -12.06
N ILE A 195 15.16 -5.33 -11.32
CA ILE A 195 14.75 -3.98 -10.88
C ILE A 195 14.49 -4.01 -9.38
N TYR A 196 15.54 -3.80 -8.60
CA TYR A 196 15.49 -3.69 -7.15
C TYR A 196 16.58 -2.73 -6.65
N ALA A 197 16.35 -2.08 -5.51
CA ALA A 197 17.30 -1.13 -4.93
C ALA A 197 18.40 -1.83 -4.13
N THR A 198 18.03 -2.72 -3.20
CA THR A 198 18.95 -3.54 -2.42
C THR A 198 18.42 -4.96 -2.27
N ASN A 199 19.31 -5.92 -2.04
CA ASN A 199 18.98 -7.33 -1.83
C ASN A 199 19.77 -7.93 -0.65
N PRO A 200 19.46 -7.56 0.61
CA PRO A 200 20.08 -8.17 1.78
C PRO A 200 19.55 -9.59 2.04
N GLU A 201 20.40 -10.49 2.53
CA GLU A 201 20.02 -11.88 2.85
C GLU A 201 18.87 -11.95 3.87
N LEU A 202 18.83 -11.02 4.83
CA LEU A 202 17.82 -10.96 5.90
C LEU A 202 16.71 -9.93 5.61
N SER A 203 16.32 -9.77 4.35
CA SER A 203 15.33 -8.77 3.91
C SER A 203 14.00 -8.85 4.68
N ILE A 204 13.43 -10.05 4.86
CA ILE A 204 12.14 -10.24 5.54
C ILE A 204 12.23 -9.85 7.01
N LEU A 205 13.31 -10.23 7.69
CA LEU A 205 13.55 -9.86 9.10
C LEU A 205 13.75 -8.35 9.27
N TYR A 206 14.39 -7.71 8.30
CA TYR A 206 14.58 -6.26 8.32
C TYR A 206 13.25 -5.50 8.14
N ILE A 207 12.36 -5.98 7.25
CA ILE A 207 10.99 -5.44 7.13
C ILE A 207 10.23 -5.55 8.45
N ILE A 208 10.28 -6.74 9.06
CA ILE A 208 9.68 -7.00 10.38
C ILE A 208 10.19 -6.00 11.43
N ALA A 209 11.50 -5.80 11.50
CA ALA A 209 12.10 -4.89 12.46
C ALA A 209 11.68 -3.43 12.26
N ILE A 210 11.48 -3.01 11.00
CA ILE A 210 11.05 -1.63 10.70
C ILE A 210 9.58 -1.41 11.09
N PHE A 211 8.70 -2.40 10.89
CA PHE A 211 7.29 -2.29 11.33
C PHE A 211 7.20 -2.04 12.84
N GLY A 212 8.03 -2.70 13.65
CA GLY A 212 8.05 -2.49 15.11
C GLY A 212 8.50 -1.11 15.59
N ILE A 213 9.05 -0.26 14.71
CA ILE A 213 9.41 1.13 15.05
C ILE A 213 8.18 2.05 14.92
N ALA A 214 7.20 1.70 14.09
CA ALA A 214 6.05 2.56 13.80
C ALA A 214 5.20 2.92 15.03
N PRO A 215 4.86 2.00 15.97
CA PRO A 215 4.06 2.33 17.16
C PRO A 215 4.70 3.40 18.03
N ILE A 216 6.03 3.41 18.13
CA ILE A 216 6.79 4.39 18.90
C ILE A 216 6.63 5.79 18.29
N GLY A 217 6.71 5.88 16.95
CA GLY A 217 6.50 7.13 16.23
C GLY A 217 5.13 7.75 16.48
N VAL A 218 4.09 6.91 16.45
CA VAL A 218 2.71 7.33 16.70
C VAL A 218 2.52 7.80 18.15
N PHE A 219 3.05 7.04 19.12
CA PHE A 219 2.98 7.42 20.52
C PHE A 219 3.69 8.76 20.80
N PHE A 220 4.88 8.97 20.23
CA PHE A 220 5.61 10.23 20.38
C PHE A 220 4.90 11.42 19.73
N ALA A 221 4.26 11.23 18.57
CA ALA A 221 3.44 12.25 17.95
C ALA A 221 2.25 12.65 18.86
N GLY A 222 1.59 11.66 19.47
CA GLY A 222 0.49 11.89 20.42
C GLY A 222 0.92 12.57 21.72
N TRP A 223 2.02 12.11 22.31
CA TRP A 223 2.56 12.64 23.57
C TRP A 223 3.10 14.07 23.45
N SER A 224 3.91 14.32 22.41
CA SER A 224 4.59 15.61 22.22
C SER A 224 3.63 16.77 21.96
N SER A 225 2.45 16.47 21.41
CA SER A 225 1.37 17.42 21.11
C SER A 225 0.78 18.09 22.35
N ASN A 226 0.98 17.53 23.56
CA ASN A 226 0.49 18.06 24.85
C ASN A 226 -1.02 18.41 24.85
N ASN A 227 -1.82 17.59 24.18
CA ASN A 227 -3.28 17.62 24.20
C ASN A 227 -3.81 16.27 24.70
N LYS A 228 -4.74 16.29 25.66
CA LYS A 228 -5.28 15.07 26.29
C LYS A 228 -5.96 14.16 25.25
N TYR A 229 -6.67 14.73 24.29
CA TYR A 229 -7.38 13.95 23.26
C TYR A 229 -6.39 13.26 22.31
N THR A 230 -5.37 14.00 21.85
CA THR A 230 -4.31 13.50 20.98
C THR A 230 -3.47 12.43 21.68
N LEU A 231 -3.21 12.59 22.98
CA LEU A 231 -2.50 11.58 23.78
C LEU A 231 -3.32 10.28 23.91
N ILE A 232 -4.62 10.36 24.18
CA ILE A 232 -5.49 9.18 24.24
C ILE A 232 -5.54 8.48 22.87
N GLY A 233 -5.63 9.25 21.78
CA GLY A 233 -5.55 8.71 20.41
C GLY A 233 -4.23 7.99 20.13
N GLY A 234 -3.10 8.60 20.51
CA GLY A 234 -1.77 8.00 20.36
C GLY A 234 -1.58 6.71 21.17
N ILE A 235 -2.11 6.65 22.41
CA ILE A 235 -2.06 5.43 23.24
C ILE A 235 -2.91 4.32 22.63
N ARG A 236 -4.13 4.63 22.15
CA ARG A 236 -5.02 3.66 21.50
C ARG A 236 -4.40 3.10 20.22
N SER A 237 -3.85 3.98 19.38
CA SER A 237 -3.15 3.59 18.15
C SER A 237 -1.95 2.70 18.46
N ALA A 238 -1.06 3.13 19.36
CA ALA A 238 0.12 2.34 19.71
C ALA A 238 -0.25 0.94 20.25
N ALA A 239 -1.27 0.85 21.11
CA ALA A 239 -1.75 -0.43 21.63
C ALA A 239 -2.33 -1.33 20.51
N GLN A 240 -3.05 -0.75 19.55
CA GLN A 240 -3.56 -1.46 18.39
C GLN A 240 -2.41 -1.97 17.52
N LEU A 241 -1.50 -1.09 17.07
CA LEU A 241 -0.40 -1.49 16.20
C LEU A 241 0.43 -2.62 16.82
N THR A 242 0.79 -2.51 18.11
CA THR A 242 1.51 -3.58 18.81
C THR A 242 0.72 -4.90 18.90
N SER A 243 -0.61 -4.84 19.05
CA SER A 243 -1.44 -6.06 19.13
C SER A 243 -1.50 -6.83 17.80
N TYR A 244 -1.40 -6.14 16.66
CA TYR A 244 -1.49 -6.74 15.33
C TYR A 244 -0.13 -7.03 14.70
N GLU A 245 0.94 -6.44 15.25
CA GLU A 245 2.31 -6.72 14.88
C GLU A 245 2.65 -8.19 15.14
N ILE A 246 2.38 -8.74 16.34
CA ILE A 246 2.75 -10.12 16.67
C ILE A 246 2.14 -11.14 15.69
N PRO A 247 0.83 -11.12 15.39
CA PRO A 247 0.27 -11.99 14.36
C PRO A 247 0.88 -11.76 12.96
N LEU A 248 1.17 -10.52 12.58
CA LEU A 248 1.87 -10.21 11.32
C LEU A 248 3.24 -10.89 11.27
N LEU A 249 4.03 -10.81 12.35
CA LEU A 249 5.35 -11.46 12.45
C LEU A 249 5.25 -12.97 12.28
N LEU A 250 4.27 -13.61 12.93
CA LEU A 250 4.06 -15.05 12.85
C LEU A 250 3.61 -15.48 11.44
N THR A 251 2.80 -14.67 10.75
CA THR A 251 2.44 -14.95 9.35
C THR A 251 3.64 -14.85 8.41
N LEU A 252 4.49 -13.83 8.57
CA LEU A 252 5.72 -13.68 7.79
C LEU A 252 6.73 -14.79 8.08
N LEU A 253 6.87 -15.19 9.34
CA LEU A 253 7.67 -16.35 9.73
C LEU A 253 7.18 -17.62 9.03
N SER A 254 5.87 -17.81 8.95
CA SER A 254 5.29 -18.96 8.24
C SER A 254 5.67 -18.98 6.76
N VAL A 255 5.73 -17.80 6.10
CA VAL A 255 6.20 -17.67 4.71
C VAL A 255 7.67 -18.06 4.61
N SER A 256 8.53 -17.54 5.49
CA SER A 256 9.97 -17.87 5.51
C SER A 256 10.24 -19.35 5.78
N ILE A 257 9.43 -20.01 6.62
CA ILE A 257 9.53 -21.46 6.86
C ILE A 257 9.17 -22.25 5.59
N LEU A 258 8.10 -21.84 4.90
CA LEU A 258 7.65 -22.53 3.70
C LEU A 258 8.67 -22.40 2.56
N THR A 259 9.23 -21.20 2.35
CA THR A 259 10.20 -20.92 1.28
C THR A 259 11.63 -21.33 1.65
N GLY A 260 11.96 -21.43 2.93
CA GLY A 260 13.28 -21.79 3.43
C GLY A 260 14.32 -20.66 3.32
N THR A 261 13.89 -19.41 3.17
CA THR A 261 14.77 -18.24 3.03
C THR A 261 14.19 -17.00 3.70
N PHE A 262 15.06 -16.09 4.14
CA PHE A 262 14.70 -14.75 4.61
C PHE A 262 14.84 -13.67 3.53
N ASN A 263 15.26 -14.07 2.32
CA ASN A 263 15.42 -13.18 1.19
C ASN A 263 14.09 -13.09 0.41
N ILE A 264 13.63 -11.87 0.12
CA ILE A 264 12.36 -11.63 -0.59
C ILE A 264 12.43 -12.11 -2.04
N ILE A 265 13.55 -11.87 -2.73
CA ILE A 265 13.73 -12.24 -4.14
C ILE A 265 13.77 -13.76 -4.28
N GLU A 266 14.54 -14.43 -3.41
CA GLU A 266 14.58 -15.90 -3.39
C GLU A 266 13.22 -16.50 -3.01
N SER A 267 12.49 -15.86 -2.09
CA SER A 267 11.12 -16.29 -1.73
C SER A 267 10.15 -16.23 -2.92
N ILE A 268 10.34 -15.31 -3.86
CA ILE A 268 9.51 -15.19 -5.08
C ILE A 268 9.90 -16.25 -6.10
N HIS A 269 11.20 -16.44 -6.31
CA HIS A 269 11.70 -17.50 -7.19
C HIS A 269 11.28 -18.88 -6.70
N PHE A 270 11.31 -19.13 -5.39
CA PHE A 270 10.83 -20.37 -4.79
C PHE A 270 9.37 -20.69 -5.19
N GLN A 271 8.48 -19.70 -5.24
CA GLN A 271 7.07 -19.93 -5.63
C GLN A 271 6.94 -20.41 -7.07
N HIS A 272 7.83 -19.97 -7.96
CA HIS A 272 7.88 -20.46 -9.33
C HIS A 272 8.56 -21.83 -9.41
N SER A 273 9.73 -21.99 -8.78
CA SER A 273 10.50 -23.26 -8.79
C SER A 273 9.76 -24.40 -8.12
N ALA A 274 8.91 -24.12 -7.13
CA ALA A 274 8.05 -25.11 -6.48
C ALA A 274 6.73 -25.37 -7.24
N GLY A 275 6.36 -24.48 -8.17
CA GLY A 275 5.19 -24.63 -9.05
C GLY A 275 3.86 -24.08 -8.52
N ALA A 276 3.81 -23.61 -7.27
CA ALA A 276 2.57 -23.14 -6.67
C ALA A 276 2.75 -21.81 -5.94
N TRP A 277 1.76 -20.94 -6.07
CA TRP A 277 1.69 -19.72 -5.28
C TRP A 277 1.33 -20.03 -3.82
N ASN A 278 1.98 -19.31 -2.91
CA ASN A 278 1.77 -19.49 -1.48
C ASN A 278 0.33 -19.21 -1.04
N ILE A 279 -0.46 -18.42 -1.79
CA ILE A 279 -1.89 -18.20 -1.46
C ILE A 279 -2.71 -19.49 -1.48
N PHE A 280 -2.40 -20.43 -2.37
CA PHE A 280 -3.14 -21.70 -2.46
C PHE A 280 -2.69 -22.69 -1.38
N LEU A 281 -1.43 -22.63 -0.96
CA LEU A 281 -0.90 -23.46 0.11
C LEU A 281 -1.34 -22.94 1.49
N MET A 282 -1.29 -21.62 1.69
CA MET A 282 -1.56 -20.96 2.96
C MET A 282 -2.66 -19.88 2.84
N PRO A 283 -3.92 -20.22 2.49
CA PRO A 283 -5.02 -19.26 2.44
C PRO A 283 -5.25 -18.54 3.77
N LEU A 284 -5.16 -19.26 4.90
CA LEU A 284 -5.25 -18.68 6.24
C LEU A 284 -4.13 -17.65 6.48
N GLY A 285 -2.88 -17.98 6.12
CA GLY A 285 -1.75 -17.04 6.22
C GLY A 285 -1.96 -15.77 5.40
N GLY A 286 -2.48 -15.90 4.18
CA GLY A 286 -2.82 -14.76 3.33
C GLY A 286 -3.91 -13.87 3.95
N ALA A 287 -4.98 -14.48 4.49
CA ALA A 287 -6.04 -13.74 5.17
C ALA A 287 -5.54 -13.04 6.43
N LEU A 288 -4.76 -13.72 7.28
CA LEU A 288 -4.16 -13.15 8.47
C LEU A 288 -3.26 -11.96 8.13
N PHE A 289 -2.39 -12.11 7.11
CA PHE A 289 -1.52 -11.02 6.65
C PHE A 289 -2.32 -9.81 6.18
N LEU A 290 -3.37 -9.99 5.37
CA LEU A 290 -4.18 -8.86 4.91
C LEU A 290 -4.88 -8.16 6.08
N VAL A 291 -5.47 -8.91 7.00
CA VAL A 291 -6.18 -8.35 8.15
C VAL A 291 -5.24 -7.58 9.07
N THR A 292 -4.05 -8.13 9.38
CA THR A 292 -3.06 -7.45 10.20
C THR A 292 -2.49 -6.21 9.49
N MET A 293 -2.27 -6.27 8.18
CA MET A 293 -1.80 -5.11 7.42
C MET A 293 -2.86 -4.00 7.32
N ILE A 294 -4.16 -4.31 7.26
CA ILE A 294 -5.21 -3.27 7.34
C ILE A 294 -5.18 -2.60 8.72
N ALA A 295 -5.01 -3.38 9.78
CA ALA A 295 -4.92 -2.86 11.15
C ALA A 295 -3.66 -2.01 11.38
N GLU A 296 -2.52 -2.41 10.81
CA GLU A 296 -1.23 -1.71 10.88
C GLU A 296 -1.23 -0.36 10.16
N VAL A 297 -2.05 -0.24 9.11
CA VAL A 297 -2.21 1.00 8.34
C VAL A 297 -3.33 1.87 8.93
N GLU A 298 -4.03 1.40 9.96
CA GLU A 298 -5.13 2.12 10.63
C GLU A 298 -6.29 2.49 9.67
N ARG A 299 -6.51 1.71 8.61
CA ARG A 299 -7.60 1.94 7.65
C ARG A 299 -8.89 1.27 8.13
N VAL A 300 -10.04 1.81 7.71
CA VAL A 300 -11.37 1.22 7.96
C VAL A 300 -11.36 -0.27 7.57
N PRO A 301 -11.75 -1.18 8.48
CA PRO A 301 -12.53 -0.98 9.71
C PRO A 301 -11.74 -0.66 11.00
N PHE A 302 -10.41 -0.66 10.95
CA PHE A 302 -9.50 -0.49 12.10
C PHE A 302 -9.07 0.97 12.38
N ASP A 303 -9.77 1.92 11.77
CA ASP A 303 -9.59 3.38 11.84
C ASP A 303 -10.21 4.02 13.11
N MET A 304 -10.18 3.32 14.24
CA MET A 304 -10.74 3.85 15.49
C MET A 304 -9.84 4.78 16.29
N PRO A 305 -8.51 4.66 16.26
CA PRO A 305 -7.67 5.63 16.94
C PRO A 305 -7.81 7.05 16.40
N GLU A 306 -8.20 7.21 15.13
CA GLU A 306 -8.43 8.50 14.44
C GLU A 306 -9.88 8.98 14.55
N ALA A 307 -10.83 8.12 14.94
CA ALA A 307 -12.27 8.31 14.77
C ALA A 307 -12.75 9.75 15.03
N GLU A 308 -13.15 10.45 13.95
CA GLU A 308 -13.55 11.87 14.00
C GLU A 308 -14.65 12.17 15.01
N ALA A 309 -15.56 11.20 15.22
CA ALA A 309 -16.67 11.33 16.14
C ALA A 309 -16.27 11.23 17.63
N GLU A 310 -15.14 10.59 17.96
CA GLU A 310 -14.70 10.39 19.35
C GLU A 310 -13.49 11.28 19.72
N LEU A 311 -12.46 11.32 18.85
CA LEU A 311 -11.16 11.92 19.14
C LEU A 311 -10.71 12.93 18.08
N VAL A 312 -11.65 13.48 17.29
CA VAL A 312 -11.42 14.49 16.23
C VAL A 312 -10.60 13.97 15.04
N GLU A 313 -9.34 13.58 15.27
CA GLU A 313 -8.43 13.00 14.26
C GLU A 313 -7.29 12.21 14.94
N GLY A 314 -7.51 11.79 16.19
CA GLY A 314 -6.54 11.02 16.98
C GLY A 314 -5.20 11.74 17.17
N TRP A 315 -4.12 11.05 16.83
CA TRP A 315 -2.75 11.51 17.03
C TRP A 315 -2.26 12.55 15.99
N TRP A 316 -3.04 12.84 14.94
CA TRP A 316 -2.70 13.81 13.88
C TRP A 316 -3.18 15.23 14.15
N THR A 317 -4.15 15.38 15.06
CA THR A 317 -4.94 16.59 15.28
C THR A 317 -4.13 17.89 15.35
N GLU A 318 -2.95 17.88 15.95
CA GLU A 318 -2.13 19.11 16.14
C GLU A 318 -1.15 19.38 14.97
N TYR A 319 -1.00 18.46 14.01
CA TYR A 319 -0.11 18.63 12.88
C TYR A 319 -0.77 19.41 11.75
N GLY A 320 -0.10 20.49 11.32
CA GLY A 320 -0.52 21.32 10.19
C GLY A 320 0.44 21.27 9.00
N GLY A 321 0.03 21.93 7.91
CA GLY A 321 0.87 22.20 6.75
C GLY A 321 1.56 20.96 6.16
N MET A 322 2.87 21.05 5.98
CA MET A 322 3.68 19.98 5.37
C MET A 322 3.79 18.73 6.24
N ARG A 323 3.78 18.85 7.58
CA ARG A 323 3.91 17.68 8.47
C ARG A 323 2.69 16.77 8.40
N PHE A 324 1.52 17.37 8.38
CA PHE A 324 0.28 16.64 8.09
C PHE A 324 0.37 15.95 6.72
N GLY A 325 0.82 16.68 5.69
CA GLY A 325 1.01 16.12 4.35
C GLY A 325 2.00 14.94 4.33
N MET A 326 3.07 14.99 5.13
CA MET A 326 4.04 13.90 5.27
C MET A 326 3.45 12.67 5.97
N LEU A 327 2.69 12.85 7.05
CA LEU A 327 2.00 11.76 7.75
C LEU A 327 0.97 11.08 6.85
N PHE A 328 0.15 11.88 6.16
CA PHE A 328 -0.82 11.40 5.19
C PHE A 328 -0.13 10.63 4.04
N MET A 329 0.98 11.16 3.52
CA MET A 329 1.78 10.47 2.51
C MET A 329 2.34 9.14 3.04
N ALA A 330 2.85 9.11 4.27
CA ALA A 330 3.41 7.90 4.88
C ALA A 330 2.35 6.80 5.04
N GLU A 331 1.14 7.12 5.51
CA GLU A 331 0.05 6.15 5.63
C GLU A 331 -0.29 5.51 4.26
N TYR A 332 -0.37 6.32 3.21
CA TYR A 332 -0.60 5.82 1.84
C TYR A 332 0.56 4.99 1.30
N ILE A 333 1.80 5.40 1.54
CA ILE A 333 2.97 4.61 1.14
C ILE A 333 2.99 3.27 1.88
N ARG A 334 2.66 3.25 3.17
CA ARG A 334 2.60 2.03 3.97
C ARG A 334 1.50 1.09 3.48
N THR A 335 0.34 1.65 3.13
CA THR A 335 -0.74 0.89 2.44
C THR A 335 -0.22 0.24 1.17
N TYR A 336 0.55 1.00 0.38
CA TYR A 336 1.08 0.50 -0.88
C TYR A 336 2.15 -0.58 -0.69
N ALA A 337 3.04 -0.40 0.30
CA ALA A 337 3.99 -1.41 0.72
C ALA A 337 3.28 -2.71 1.12
N ALA A 338 2.17 -2.64 1.86
CA ALA A 338 1.37 -3.81 2.21
C ALA A 338 0.88 -4.58 0.96
N CYS A 339 0.41 -3.86 -0.07
CA CYS A 339 -0.06 -4.44 -1.31
C CYS A 339 1.06 -5.14 -2.08
N PHE A 340 2.24 -4.53 -2.13
CA PHE A 340 3.42 -5.17 -2.69
C PHE A 340 3.82 -6.41 -1.91
N LEU A 341 3.98 -6.32 -0.58
CA LEU A 341 4.39 -7.46 0.24
C LEU A 341 3.42 -8.63 0.10
N PHE A 342 2.11 -8.37 0.04
CA PHE A 342 1.13 -9.43 -0.25
C PHE A 342 1.35 -10.05 -1.64
N ALA A 343 1.57 -9.22 -2.66
CA ALA A 343 1.84 -9.70 -4.02
C ALA A 343 3.12 -10.56 -4.08
N HIS A 344 4.15 -10.22 -3.32
CA HIS A 344 5.42 -10.95 -3.27
C HIS A 344 5.32 -12.25 -2.46
N PHE A 345 4.75 -12.19 -1.25
CA PHE A 345 4.71 -13.34 -0.35
C PHE A 345 3.63 -14.36 -0.68
N PHE A 346 2.55 -13.96 -1.36
CA PHE A 346 1.40 -14.84 -1.62
C PHE A 346 1.05 -15.02 -3.10
N LEU A 347 1.30 -14.03 -3.97
CA LEU A 347 0.83 -14.03 -5.36
C LEU A 347 1.94 -14.21 -6.42
N GLY A 348 3.12 -14.70 -6.11
CA GLY A 348 4.14 -14.95 -7.14
C GLY A 348 4.99 -13.74 -7.55
N GLY A 349 4.87 -12.57 -6.89
CA GLY A 349 5.61 -11.36 -7.28
C GLY A 349 5.42 -11.01 -8.77
N TRP A 350 6.51 -11.05 -9.54
CA TRP A 350 6.52 -10.82 -11.00
C TRP A 350 6.12 -12.03 -11.85
N HIS A 351 6.02 -13.23 -11.27
CA HIS A 351 5.61 -14.44 -12.02
C HIS A 351 4.12 -14.42 -12.34
N LEU A 352 3.72 -14.82 -13.55
CA LEU A 352 2.30 -14.86 -13.92
C LEU A 352 1.58 -16.06 -13.29
N PRO A 353 0.25 -15.97 -13.06
CA PRO A 353 -0.52 -17.14 -12.63
C PRO A 353 -0.39 -18.22 -13.69
N LEU A 354 -0.19 -19.47 -13.27
CA LEU A 354 -0.23 -20.62 -14.18
C LEU A 354 0.81 -20.52 -15.33
N GLN A 355 1.95 -19.88 -15.08
CA GLN A 355 2.99 -19.61 -16.09
C GLN A 355 3.41 -20.86 -16.88
N GLY A 356 3.43 -22.04 -16.24
CA GLY A 356 3.72 -23.29 -16.93
C GLY A 356 2.63 -23.81 -17.84
N THR A 357 1.36 -23.68 -17.46
CA THR A 357 0.21 -24.04 -18.31
C THR A 357 -0.09 -23.00 -19.39
N ILE A 358 0.24 -21.72 -19.17
CA ILE A 358 0.10 -20.68 -20.20
C ILE A 358 1.22 -20.79 -21.23
N GLY A 359 2.44 -21.15 -20.80
CA GLY A 359 3.58 -21.42 -21.68
C GLY A 359 3.39 -22.65 -22.57
N SER A 360 2.56 -23.62 -22.18
CA SER A 360 2.26 -24.84 -22.95
C SER A 360 1.07 -24.71 -23.91
N ILE A 361 0.30 -23.62 -23.85
CA ILE A 361 -0.79 -23.35 -24.81
C ILE A 361 -0.19 -22.66 -26.05
N GLU A 362 0.33 -23.45 -26.98
CA GLU A 362 0.86 -22.98 -28.28
C GLU A 362 -0.20 -22.32 -29.18
N PHE A 363 -1.49 -22.57 -28.94
CA PHE A 363 -2.58 -22.21 -29.86
C PHE A 363 -2.76 -20.70 -30.11
N LEU A 364 -2.27 -19.83 -29.24
CA LEU A 364 -2.46 -18.38 -29.35
C LEU A 364 -1.23 -17.59 -29.81
N GLY A 365 -0.07 -18.22 -30.04
CA GLY A 365 1.18 -17.48 -30.33
C GLY A 365 1.63 -16.53 -29.21
N ILE A 366 0.99 -16.62 -28.02
CA ILE A 366 1.26 -15.80 -26.81
C ILE A 366 2.47 -16.36 -26.03
N GLY A 367 2.92 -17.58 -26.34
CA GLY A 367 4.00 -18.29 -25.63
C GLY A 367 5.38 -17.61 -25.65
N SER A 368 5.63 -16.66 -26.55
CA SER A 368 6.83 -15.81 -26.54
C SER A 368 6.53 -14.34 -26.17
N LEU A 369 5.27 -13.93 -26.26
CA LEU A 369 4.84 -12.56 -26.00
C LEU A 369 4.75 -12.25 -24.49
N TYR A 370 4.49 -13.24 -23.64
CA TYR A 370 4.43 -13.03 -22.19
C TYR A 370 5.81 -12.72 -21.58
N LEU A 371 6.91 -13.22 -22.17
CA LEU A 371 8.28 -12.89 -21.78
C LEU A 371 8.64 -11.42 -22.08
N LEU A 372 7.88 -10.77 -22.97
CA LEU A 372 8.07 -9.36 -23.32
C LEU A 372 7.39 -8.42 -22.31
N ILE A 373 6.47 -8.93 -21.47
CA ILE A 373 5.83 -8.11 -20.44
C ILE A 373 6.88 -7.89 -19.33
N PRO A 374 7.28 -6.65 -19.05
CA PRO A 374 8.23 -6.40 -17.98
C PRO A 374 7.66 -6.91 -16.66
N GLY A 375 8.43 -7.71 -15.91
CA GLY A 375 8.02 -8.27 -14.62
C GLY A 375 7.55 -7.18 -13.64
N ALA A 376 8.15 -5.98 -13.73
CA ALA A 376 7.72 -4.81 -12.98
C ALA A 376 6.25 -4.43 -13.22
N VAL A 377 5.74 -4.54 -14.45
CA VAL A 377 4.34 -4.23 -14.76
C VAL A 377 3.41 -5.25 -14.11
N VAL A 378 3.79 -6.53 -14.10
CA VAL A 378 3.00 -7.60 -13.45
C VAL A 378 2.89 -7.34 -11.95
N THR A 379 4.02 -7.06 -11.30
CA THR A 379 4.05 -6.73 -9.87
C THR A 379 3.19 -5.51 -9.55
N LEU A 380 3.28 -4.45 -10.37
CA LEU A 380 2.47 -3.23 -10.21
C LEU A 380 0.96 -3.50 -10.36
N VAL A 381 0.57 -4.23 -11.40
CA VAL A 381 -0.86 -4.57 -11.63
C VAL A 381 -1.41 -5.39 -10.47
N LYS A 382 -0.66 -6.38 -9.97
CA LYS A 382 -1.07 -7.16 -8.79
C LYS A 382 -1.21 -6.29 -7.56
N ALA A 383 -0.23 -5.43 -7.28
CA ALA A 383 -0.29 -4.51 -6.14
C ALA A 383 -1.52 -3.58 -6.24
N TRP A 384 -1.83 -3.06 -7.43
CA TRP A 384 -3.03 -2.24 -7.65
C TRP A 384 -4.32 -3.02 -7.48
N LEU A 385 -4.39 -4.27 -7.93
CA LEU A 385 -5.54 -5.13 -7.73
C LEU A 385 -5.75 -5.45 -6.25
N VAL A 386 -4.69 -5.76 -5.50
CA VAL A 386 -4.75 -5.98 -4.05
C VAL A 386 -5.23 -4.71 -3.35
N PHE A 387 -4.70 -3.55 -3.71
CA PHE A 387 -5.16 -2.28 -3.17
C PHE A 387 -6.66 -2.06 -3.40
N LEU A 388 -7.12 -2.27 -4.64
CA LEU A 388 -8.53 -2.10 -4.99
C LEU A 388 -9.45 -3.09 -4.27
N ILE A 389 -9.12 -4.38 -4.32
CA ILE A 389 -9.98 -5.45 -3.83
C ILE A 389 -9.98 -5.49 -2.30
N VAL A 390 -8.84 -5.25 -1.66
CA VAL A 390 -8.71 -5.34 -0.21
C VAL A 390 -8.98 -3.99 0.42
N PHE A 391 -8.15 -2.98 0.18
CA PHE A 391 -8.21 -1.73 0.93
C PHE A 391 -9.41 -0.85 0.55
N VAL A 392 -9.68 -0.70 -0.75
CA VAL A 392 -10.81 0.13 -1.21
C VAL A 392 -12.14 -0.56 -0.89
N MET A 393 -12.31 -1.85 -1.21
CA MET A 393 -13.57 -2.54 -0.91
C MET A 393 -13.80 -2.73 0.59
N ALA A 394 -12.79 -3.09 1.38
CA ALA A 394 -12.97 -3.26 2.83
C ALA A 394 -13.51 -1.98 3.48
N ARG A 395 -13.04 -0.81 3.04
CA ARG A 395 -13.52 0.49 3.51
C ARG A 395 -15.02 0.71 3.26
N PHE A 396 -15.56 0.19 2.16
CA PHE A 396 -16.99 0.34 1.82
C PHE A 396 -17.86 -0.79 2.32
N ALA A 397 -17.31 -2.00 2.40
CA ALA A 397 -18.06 -3.21 2.75
C ALA A 397 -18.17 -3.41 4.26
N LEU A 398 -17.17 -2.95 5.03
CA LEU A 398 -17.09 -3.20 6.46
C LEU A 398 -17.43 -1.95 7.28
N ALA A 399 -18.18 -2.17 8.36
CA ALA A 399 -18.45 -1.15 9.35
C ALA A 399 -17.23 -0.93 10.25
N ARG A 400 -17.12 0.27 10.82
CA ARG A 400 -16.14 0.59 11.85
C ARG A 400 -16.40 -0.25 13.10
N ILE A 401 -15.35 -0.82 13.68
CA ILE A 401 -15.40 -1.72 14.85
C ILE A 401 -14.80 -0.99 16.05
N ARG A 402 -15.36 -1.11 17.26
CA ARG A 402 -14.83 -0.42 18.47
C ARG A 402 -13.42 -0.93 18.85
N THR A 403 -12.58 -0.07 19.43
CA THR A 403 -11.20 -0.41 19.84
C THR A 403 -11.10 -1.62 20.77
N ASP A 404 -12.05 -1.81 21.69
CA ASP A 404 -12.00 -2.95 22.61
C ASP A 404 -12.16 -4.28 21.86
N GLN A 405 -13.06 -4.30 20.87
CA GLN A 405 -13.31 -5.47 20.01
C GLN A 405 -12.15 -5.72 19.06
N ILE A 406 -11.50 -4.66 18.58
CA ILE A 406 -10.26 -4.75 17.77
C ILE A 406 -9.17 -5.45 18.58
N LEU A 407 -8.90 -5.00 19.81
CA LEU A 407 -7.89 -5.62 20.66
C LEU A 407 -8.25 -7.08 21.02
N GLU A 408 -9.52 -7.34 21.37
CA GLU A 408 -9.99 -8.69 21.66
C GLU A 408 -9.84 -9.63 20.46
N PHE A 409 -10.14 -9.15 19.25
CA PHE A 409 -9.96 -9.90 18.01
C PHE A 409 -8.49 -10.21 17.72
N GLY A 410 -7.59 -9.23 17.90
CA GLY A 410 -6.15 -9.42 17.75
C GLY A 410 -5.60 -10.51 18.69
N TRP A 411 -5.90 -10.41 19.98
CA TRP A 411 -5.35 -11.31 20.99
C TRP A 411 -6.04 -12.68 21.05
N ARG A 412 -7.37 -12.74 20.96
CA ARG A 412 -8.12 -14.00 21.15
C ARG A 412 -8.27 -14.81 19.86
N VAL A 413 -8.28 -14.15 18.69
CA VAL A 413 -8.54 -14.83 17.41
C VAL A 413 -7.30 -14.85 16.54
N LEU A 414 -6.73 -13.69 16.20
CA LEU A 414 -5.62 -13.63 15.24
C LEU A 414 -4.34 -14.27 15.77
N LEU A 415 -4.00 -14.05 17.05
CA LEU A 415 -2.79 -14.62 17.63
C LEU A 415 -2.81 -16.16 17.61
N PRO A 416 -3.82 -16.88 18.15
CA PRO A 416 -3.86 -18.34 18.05
C PRO A 416 -3.89 -18.86 16.61
N LEU A 417 -4.61 -18.19 15.70
CA LEU A 417 -4.66 -18.58 14.29
C LEU A 417 -3.30 -18.41 13.60
N SER A 418 -2.54 -17.38 13.93
CA SER A 418 -1.20 -17.16 13.40
C SER A 418 -0.20 -18.22 13.89
N VAL A 419 -0.31 -18.67 15.13
CA VAL A 419 0.47 -19.79 15.66
C VAL A 419 0.10 -21.09 14.93
N LEU A 420 -1.20 -21.34 14.72
CA LEU A 420 -1.67 -22.49 13.93
C LEU A 420 -1.09 -22.45 12.52
N GLN A 421 -1.05 -21.28 11.88
CA GLN A 421 -0.48 -21.11 10.54
C GLN A 421 1.01 -21.45 10.48
N VAL A 422 1.79 -21.09 11.51
CA VAL A 422 3.21 -21.47 11.62
C VAL A 422 3.34 -22.99 11.67
N VAL A 423 2.53 -23.66 12.49
CA VAL A 423 2.53 -25.12 12.60
C VAL A 423 2.17 -25.78 11.26
N LEU A 424 1.16 -25.25 10.56
CA LEU A 424 0.78 -25.73 9.23
C LEU A 424 1.90 -25.55 8.21
N ALA A 425 2.60 -24.42 8.22
CA ALA A 425 3.74 -24.18 7.33
C ALA A 425 4.88 -25.20 7.57
N VAL A 426 5.17 -25.53 8.83
CA VAL A 426 6.13 -26.59 9.19
C VAL A 426 5.68 -27.95 8.67
N ILE A 427 4.40 -28.30 8.85
CA ILE A 427 3.85 -29.58 8.37
C ILE A 427 3.96 -29.68 6.85
N TYR A 428 3.57 -28.63 6.12
CA TYR A 428 3.66 -28.61 4.67
C TYR A 428 5.10 -28.79 4.19
N ARG A 429 6.05 -28.09 4.80
CA ARG A 429 7.47 -28.15 4.42
C ARG A 429 8.12 -29.50 4.72
N LEU A 430 7.72 -30.18 5.80
CA LEU A 430 8.35 -31.45 6.21
C LEU A 430 7.73 -32.68 5.54
N TRP A 431 6.41 -32.69 5.33
CA TRP A 431 5.69 -33.90 4.94
C TRP A 431 5.12 -33.88 3.52
N LEU A 432 4.87 -32.70 2.95
CA LEU A 432 4.18 -32.56 1.66
C LEU A 432 5.06 -31.96 0.56
N PHE A 433 6.29 -31.59 0.88
CA PHE A 433 7.21 -30.92 -0.03
C PHE A 433 8.27 -31.90 -0.54
N ASP A 434 8.37 -32.07 -1.86
CA ASP A 434 9.42 -32.86 -2.52
C ASP A 434 10.49 -31.94 -3.13
N PRO A 435 11.71 -31.88 -2.56
CA PRO A 435 12.79 -31.06 -3.10
C PRO A 435 13.26 -31.48 -4.50
N THR A 436 13.07 -32.75 -4.88
CA THR A 436 13.60 -33.31 -6.14
C THR A 436 12.79 -32.88 -7.37
N ALA A 437 11.53 -32.49 -7.15
CA ALA A 437 10.61 -32.02 -8.19
C ALA A 437 10.63 -30.49 -8.39
N MET A 438 11.57 -29.78 -7.76
CA MET A 438 11.82 -28.37 -8.05
C MET A 438 12.45 -28.21 -9.44
N SER A 439 11.95 -27.25 -10.22
CA SER A 439 12.50 -26.95 -11.54
C SER A 439 12.47 -25.47 -11.84
N ASP A 440 13.64 -24.95 -12.24
CA ASP A 440 13.80 -23.58 -12.74
C ASP A 440 13.50 -23.45 -14.24
N SER A 441 12.70 -24.37 -14.79
CA SER A 441 12.23 -24.27 -16.17
C SER A 441 11.10 -23.25 -16.30
N VAL A 442 10.82 -22.84 -17.54
CA VAL A 442 9.69 -21.95 -17.87
C VAL A 442 8.35 -22.51 -17.37
N ALA A 443 8.23 -23.84 -17.30
CA ALA A 443 7.04 -24.53 -16.81
C ALA A 443 6.86 -24.45 -15.29
N GLY A 444 7.90 -24.09 -14.55
CA GLY A 444 7.96 -24.23 -13.09
C GLY A 444 8.19 -25.68 -12.66
N GLY A 445 8.39 -25.88 -11.36
CA GLY A 445 8.48 -27.23 -10.78
C GLY A 445 7.12 -27.80 -10.39
N MET A 446 7.17 -28.99 -9.82
CA MET A 446 6.01 -29.77 -9.37
C MET A 446 6.24 -30.30 -7.93
N ALA A 447 6.89 -29.48 -7.10
CA ALA A 447 7.36 -29.87 -5.77
C ALA A 447 6.24 -30.15 -4.76
N TRP A 448 4.99 -29.82 -5.11
CA TRP A 448 3.79 -30.01 -4.29
C TRP A 448 2.85 -31.09 -4.83
N ASP A 449 3.35 -31.93 -5.73
CA ASP A 449 2.61 -33.06 -6.27
C ASP A 449 2.56 -34.19 -5.26
N ALA A 450 1.39 -34.82 -5.15
CA ALA A 450 1.23 -36.01 -4.34
C ALA A 450 0.35 -37.01 -5.09
N TYR A 451 0.62 -38.30 -4.88
CA TYR A 451 -0.13 -39.41 -5.48
C TYR A 451 -0.20 -39.40 -7.01
N GLY A 452 0.77 -38.75 -7.68
CA GLY A 452 0.81 -38.65 -9.15
C GLY A 452 -0.19 -37.67 -9.75
N ILE A 453 -0.81 -36.81 -8.94
CA ILE A 453 -1.72 -35.75 -9.40
C ILE A 453 -0.98 -34.39 -9.30
N PRO A 454 -0.87 -33.64 -10.40
CA PRO A 454 -0.23 -32.33 -10.39
C PRO A 454 -1.01 -31.34 -9.53
N TYR A 455 -0.29 -30.54 -8.73
CA TYR A 455 -0.84 -29.53 -7.82
C TYR A 455 -1.81 -30.07 -6.76
N PHE A 456 -1.73 -31.35 -6.41
CA PHE A 456 -2.65 -31.99 -5.46
C PHE A 456 -2.73 -31.26 -4.12
N VAL A 457 -1.57 -30.96 -3.51
CA VAL A 457 -1.51 -30.32 -2.19
C VAL A 457 -2.15 -28.92 -2.19
N PRO A 458 -1.82 -28.00 -3.14
CA PRO A 458 -2.50 -26.72 -3.28
C PRO A 458 -4.02 -26.83 -3.46
N ILE A 459 -4.48 -27.79 -4.27
CA ILE A 459 -5.92 -27.95 -4.55
C ILE A 459 -6.66 -28.41 -3.30
N VAL A 460 -6.16 -29.44 -2.62
CA VAL A 460 -6.80 -29.99 -1.41
C VAL A 460 -6.82 -28.96 -0.29
N THR A 461 -5.72 -28.25 -0.09
CA THR A 461 -5.64 -27.20 0.94
C THR A 461 -6.58 -26.04 0.63
N THR A 462 -6.65 -25.60 -0.63
CA THR A 462 -7.60 -24.56 -1.05
C THR A 462 -9.06 -25.01 -0.86
N ILE A 463 -9.42 -26.23 -1.23
CA ILE A 463 -10.78 -26.77 -1.05
C ILE A 463 -11.12 -26.87 0.44
N PHE A 464 -10.19 -27.34 1.27
CA PHE A 464 -10.38 -27.41 2.71
C PHE A 464 -10.67 -26.02 3.30
N TRP A 465 -9.84 -25.01 2.97
CA TRP A 465 -10.04 -23.65 3.47
C TRP A 465 -11.28 -22.97 2.90
N LEU A 466 -11.65 -23.25 1.64
CA LEU A 466 -12.92 -22.79 1.08
C LEU A 466 -14.11 -23.43 1.79
N ALA A 467 -14.04 -24.72 2.14
CA ALA A 467 -15.08 -25.38 2.92
C ALA A 467 -15.19 -24.78 4.33
N VAL A 468 -14.07 -24.55 5.01
CA VAL A 468 -14.04 -23.83 6.29
C VAL A 468 -14.63 -22.43 6.15
N PHE A 469 -14.26 -21.69 5.11
CA PHE A 469 -14.80 -20.36 4.84
C PHE A 469 -16.32 -20.38 4.60
N VAL A 470 -16.82 -21.32 3.80
CA VAL A 470 -18.26 -21.49 3.53
C VAL A 470 -19.00 -21.90 4.80
N LEU A 471 -18.43 -22.77 5.64
CA LEU A 471 -18.98 -23.12 6.95
C LEU A 471 -19.06 -21.90 7.88
N LEU A 472 -18.01 -21.07 7.93
CA LEU A 472 -18.01 -19.84 8.72
C LEU A 472 -19.01 -18.81 8.18
N LEU A 473 -19.25 -18.79 6.86
CA LEU A 473 -20.23 -17.90 6.23
C LEU A 473 -21.66 -18.37 6.46
N ARG A 474 -21.87 -19.68 6.61
CA ARG A 474 -23.16 -20.29 6.91
C ARG A 474 -23.45 -20.12 8.40
N ASP A 475 -23.97 -18.95 8.74
CA ASP A 475 -24.41 -18.63 10.10
C ASP A 475 -25.64 -19.48 10.48
N GLU A 476 -25.41 -20.65 11.10
CA GLU A 476 -26.44 -21.63 11.42
C GLU A 476 -27.29 -21.25 12.65
N ASP A 477 -26.91 -20.24 13.43
CA ASP A 477 -27.62 -19.89 14.67
C ASP A 477 -27.78 -18.38 14.86
N LYS A 478 -28.83 -17.83 14.25
CA LYS A 478 -29.16 -16.39 14.33
C LYS A 478 -29.75 -15.98 15.68
N ASP A 479 -30.29 -16.93 16.43
CA ASP A 479 -31.05 -16.68 17.68
C ASP A 479 -30.33 -17.17 18.96
N ALA A 480 -29.20 -17.88 18.85
CA ALA A 480 -28.69 -18.71 19.96
C ALA A 480 -27.57 -18.12 20.83
N SER A 481 -27.09 -16.90 20.60
CA SER A 481 -26.10 -16.31 21.52
C SER A 481 -26.16 -14.78 21.58
N PRO A 482 -26.73 -14.22 22.67
CA PRO A 482 -26.59 -12.79 22.98
C PRO A 482 -25.15 -12.40 23.38
N GLU A 483 -24.21 -13.35 23.44
CA GLU A 483 -22.80 -13.15 23.78
C GLU A 483 -21.86 -13.14 22.57
N ARG A 484 -22.37 -13.03 21.33
CA ARG A 484 -21.50 -12.88 20.15
C ARG A 484 -20.79 -11.53 20.18
N MET A 485 -19.46 -11.54 19.99
CA MET A 485 -18.61 -10.34 19.92
C MET A 485 -19.04 -9.32 18.85
N PHE A 486 -19.74 -9.75 17.80
CA PHE A 486 -20.17 -8.90 16.68
C PHE A 486 -21.66 -9.11 16.35
N HIS A 487 -22.55 -8.36 16.99
CA HIS A 487 -23.93 -8.22 16.52
C HIS A 487 -23.99 -7.14 15.43
N VAL A 488 -24.14 -7.56 14.17
CA VAL A 488 -24.27 -6.64 13.01
C VAL A 488 -25.74 -6.47 12.58
N GLN A 489 -26.65 -7.30 13.12
CA GLN A 489 -28.08 -7.24 12.83
C GLN A 489 -28.84 -6.90 14.10
N THR A 490 -29.50 -5.74 14.09
CA THR A 490 -30.65 -5.52 14.97
C THR A 490 -31.79 -6.39 14.45
N MET A 491 -32.41 -7.19 15.32
CA MET A 491 -33.60 -8.02 14.96
C MET A 491 -34.75 -7.18 14.39
N GLN A 492 -34.72 -5.87 14.61
CA GLN A 492 -35.60 -4.91 13.98
C GLN A 492 -34.85 -4.14 12.87
N PRO A 493 -35.40 -4.02 11.66
CA PRO A 493 -34.83 -3.19 10.62
C PRO A 493 -34.77 -1.72 11.06
N ALA A 494 -33.65 -1.04 10.78
CA ALA A 494 -33.47 0.37 11.09
C ALA A 494 -34.61 1.21 10.49
N GLY A 495 -35.38 1.88 11.35
CA GLY A 495 -36.53 2.71 10.97
C GLY A 495 -37.90 2.31 11.56
N LYS A 496 -38.01 1.15 12.24
CA LYS A 496 -39.25 0.75 12.95
C LYS A 496 -39.24 1.00 14.46
N HIS A 497 -38.14 1.48 15.02
CA HIS A 497 -38.06 1.82 16.43
C HIS A 497 -38.75 3.16 16.68
N ILE A 498 -39.96 3.13 17.26
CA ILE A 498 -40.64 4.31 17.78
C ILE A 498 -40.24 4.42 19.26
N PRO A 499 -39.48 5.44 19.67
CA PRO A 499 -39.12 5.59 21.08
C PRO A 499 -40.38 5.77 21.92
N GLY A 500 -40.54 4.94 22.96
CA GLY A 500 -41.67 5.00 23.91
C GLY A 500 -42.75 3.92 23.76
N GLN A 501 -42.53 2.88 22.95
CA GLN A 501 -43.32 1.65 22.96
C GLN A 501 -42.42 0.46 23.28
N GLU A 502 -42.12 0.29 24.57
CA GLU A 502 -41.74 -1.00 25.16
C GLU A 502 -42.85 -1.47 26.08
#